data_AF-A0A7S3FWT4-F1
#
_entry.id   AF-A0A7S3FWT4-F1
#
_cell.length_a   1.000
_cell.length_b   1.000
_cell.length_c   1.000
_cell.angle_alpha   90.00
_cell.angle_beta   90.00
_cell.angle_gamma   90.00
#
_symmetry.space_group_name_H-M   'P 1'
#
loop_
_entity.id
_entity.type
_entity.pdbx_description
1 polymer ?
#
loop_
_entity_poly.entity_id
_entity_poly.type
_entity_poly.pdbx_seq_one_letter_code
_entity_poly.pdbx_strand_id
1 'polypeptide(L)'
;MMAWIMNRQEVAPAFVMARAGYDVWLGNNRGNRFADTHTTLSSSQKEYWNFSWEEMGTHDLPAIFKTIQKKTGQKKISYIGHSEGTTQVMAGASLIPDFYKENVKVAVFLAPPGGMKYVKTDILQLLSNRANRLLVDKTLDKIKMWNLLPYNYLSTGVAQVACKLFKGKLCNLILKIFTDEDPKLNYTERYDVYASNSPSGACYRNFMHYAQLIDYSVQ
;
A
#
# COMPACT_ATOMS: atom_id res chain seq x y z
N MET A 1 3.78 3.91 -5.98
CA MET A 1 4.48 2.69 -5.55
C MET A 1 5.19 2.09 -6.75
N MET A 2 6.47 1.76 -6.62
CA MET A 2 7.33 1.26 -7.70
C MET A 2 6.81 -0.03 -8.36
N ALA A 3 5.88 -0.75 -7.72
CA ALA A 3 5.32 -2.02 -8.22
C ALA A 3 4.87 -1.96 -9.69
N TRP A 4 4.31 -0.83 -10.12
CA TRP A 4 3.82 -0.64 -11.49
C TRP A 4 4.91 -0.59 -12.58
N ILE A 5 6.18 -0.42 -12.18
CA ILE A 5 7.37 -0.40 -13.06
C ILE A 5 8.41 -1.48 -12.69
N MET A 6 8.13 -2.31 -11.69
CA MET A 6 9.10 -3.28 -11.15
C MET A 6 9.23 -4.55 -11.99
N ASN A 7 8.40 -4.76 -13.02
CA ASN A 7 8.61 -5.83 -13.99
C ASN A 7 9.42 -5.33 -15.22
N ARG A 8 9.66 -6.20 -16.20
CA ARG A 8 10.27 -5.81 -17.48
C ARG A 8 9.37 -4.81 -18.20
N GLN A 9 9.96 -3.89 -18.94
CA GLN A 9 9.25 -2.79 -19.60
C GLN A 9 8.15 -3.27 -20.57
N GLU A 10 8.30 -4.48 -21.11
CA GLU A 10 7.37 -5.07 -22.06
C GLU A 10 6.03 -5.39 -21.42
N VAL A 11 6.02 -5.69 -20.12
CA VAL A 11 4.85 -6.21 -19.38
C VAL A 11 4.46 -5.37 -18.15
N ALA A 12 5.32 -4.48 -17.66
CA ALA A 12 4.96 -3.65 -16.50
C ALA A 12 3.84 -2.66 -16.88
N PRO A 13 2.73 -2.59 -16.12
CA PRO A 13 1.54 -1.88 -16.57
C PRO A 13 1.77 -0.40 -16.88
N ALA A 14 2.63 0.29 -16.13
CA ALA A 14 2.93 1.69 -16.38
C ALA A 14 3.60 1.90 -17.75
N PHE A 15 4.54 1.04 -18.13
CA PHE A 15 5.22 1.11 -19.42
C PHE A 15 4.31 0.68 -20.58
N VAL A 16 3.44 -0.30 -20.35
CA VAL A 16 2.42 -0.70 -21.34
C VAL A 16 1.45 0.46 -21.61
N MET A 17 0.94 1.11 -20.56
CA MET A 17 0.04 2.27 -20.70
C MET A 17 0.74 3.47 -21.35
N ALA A 18 1.98 3.77 -20.96
CA ALA A 18 2.73 4.86 -21.58
C ALA A 18 2.91 4.63 -23.10
N ARG A 19 3.24 3.41 -23.52
CA ARG A 19 3.34 3.05 -24.95
C ARG A 19 2.00 3.07 -25.69
N ALA A 20 0.89 2.85 -24.98
CA ALA A 20 -0.46 3.01 -25.51
C ALA A 20 -0.92 4.48 -25.60
N GLY A 21 -0.07 5.45 -25.24
CA GLY A 21 -0.35 6.88 -25.39
C GLY A 21 -0.99 7.54 -24.17
N TYR A 22 -1.01 6.88 -23.01
CA TYR A 22 -1.50 7.47 -21.77
C TYR A 22 -0.41 8.30 -21.06
N ASP A 23 -0.80 9.42 -20.45
CA ASP A 23 0.02 10.16 -19.49
C ASP A 23 -0.05 9.46 -18.12
N VAL A 24 1.02 8.75 -17.73
CA VAL A 24 1.02 7.84 -16.58
C VAL A 24 1.65 8.50 -15.36
N TRP A 25 0.87 8.59 -14.28
CA TRP A 25 1.29 9.13 -12.99
C TRP A 25 1.30 8.04 -11.91
N LEU A 26 2.37 7.96 -11.12
CA LEU A 26 2.55 6.93 -10.09
C LEU A 26 2.51 7.55 -8.68
N GLY A 27 1.36 7.45 -8.00
CA GLY A 27 1.18 7.97 -6.64
C GLY A 27 1.95 7.18 -5.57
N ASN A 28 2.36 7.85 -4.49
CA ASN A 28 2.97 7.25 -3.30
C ASN A 28 2.17 7.62 -2.07
N ASN A 29 1.91 6.64 -1.19
CA ASN A 29 1.17 6.84 0.05
C ASN A 29 2.10 7.45 1.10
N ARG A 30 1.55 8.34 1.94
CA ARG A 30 2.21 8.84 3.15
C ARG A 30 2.82 7.71 4.00
N GLY A 31 4.00 7.96 4.56
CA GLY A 31 4.76 7.01 5.38
C GLY A 31 5.53 5.95 4.61
N ASN A 32 5.46 5.93 3.27
CA ASN A 32 6.33 5.11 2.44
C ASN A 32 7.66 5.83 2.14
N ARG A 33 8.68 5.10 1.65
CA ARG A 33 10.03 5.60 1.34
C ARG A 33 10.07 6.89 0.50
N PHE A 34 9.06 7.13 -0.33
CA PHE A 34 9.01 8.27 -1.25
C PHE A 34 8.04 9.36 -0.77
N ALA A 35 7.42 9.19 0.40
CA ALA A 35 6.46 10.11 1.00
C ALA A 35 6.57 10.04 2.53
N ASP A 36 7.80 10.17 3.04
CA ASP A 36 8.16 10.03 4.46
C ASP A 36 8.40 11.37 5.18
N THR A 37 8.02 12.49 4.56
CA THR A 37 8.16 13.84 5.11
C THR A 37 6.82 14.43 5.56
N HIS A 38 6.83 15.33 6.54
CA HIS A 38 5.68 16.13 6.94
C HIS A 38 6.13 17.57 7.20
N THR A 39 5.23 18.55 7.02
CA THR A 39 5.58 19.97 7.14
C THR A 39 5.90 20.40 8.58
N THR A 40 5.36 19.69 9.57
CA THR A 40 5.49 20.04 11.00
C THR A 40 5.91 18.88 11.91
N LEU A 41 5.81 17.63 11.44
CA LEU A 41 6.01 16.44 12.28
C LEU A 41 7.22 15.65 11.78
N SER A 42 8.01 15.12 12.70
CA SER A 42 9.06 14.15 12.41
C SER A 42 8.46 12.74 12.38
N SER A 43 9.02 11.85 11.53
CA SER A 43 8.69 10.42 11.54
C SER A 43 9.04 9.72 12.86
N SER A 44 9.78 10.38 13.76
CA SER A 44 10.02 9.94 15.15
C SER A 44 8.90 10.31 16.13
N GLN A 45 7.83 10.97 15.68
CA GLN A 45 6.67 11.33 16.49
C GLN A 45 5.49 10.41 16.18
N LYS A 46 4.71 10.04 17.21
CA LYS A 46 3.55 9.14 17.05
C LYS A 46 2.50 9.74 16.13
N GLU A 47 2.30 11.05 16.26
CA GLU A 47 1.29 11.84 15.54
C GLU A 47 1.53 11.79 14.03
N TYR A 48 2.79 11.68 13.60
CA TYR A 48 3.15 11.49 12.19
C TYR A 48 2.49 10.23 11.61
N TRP A 49 2.41 9.16 12.41
CA TRP A 49 1.86 7.86 12.02
C TRP A 49 0.36 7.73 12.35
N ASN A 50 -0.31 8.81 12.74
CA ASN A 50 -1.74 8.76 13.05
C ASN A 50 -2.61 8.83 11.78
N PHE A 51 -2.50 7.81 10.92
CA PHE A 51 -3.26 7.69 9.68
C PHE A 51 -3.48 6.22 9.30
N SER A 52 -4.38 6.01 8.35
CA SER A 52 -4.72 4.74 7.69
C SER A 52 -5.05 4.99 6.22
N TRP A 53 -5.55 3.96 5.53
CA TRP A 53 -6.08 4.06 4.16
C TRP A 53 -7.21 5.08 4.02
N GLU A 54 -7.90 5.44 5.12
CA GLU A 54 -8.92 6.48 5.13
C GLU A 54 -8.33 7.86 4.82
N GLU A 55 -7.30 8.29 5.53
CA GLU A 55 -6.61 9.56 5.26
C GLU A 55 -5.96 9.55 3.88
N MET A 56 -5.44 8.40 3.43
CA MET A 56 -4.91 8.28 2.07
C MET A 56 -6.02 8.52 1.02
N GLY A 57 -7.23 7.99 1.25
CA GLY A 57 -8.38 8.22 0.37
C GLY A 57 -8.95 9.64 0.46
N THR A 58 -8.98 10.24 1.63
CA THR A 58 -9.63 11.54 1.87
C THR A 58 -8.70 12.74 1.70
N HIS A 59 -7.38 12.53 1.76
CA HIS A 59 -6.38 13.61 1.68
C HIS A 59 -5.32 13.36 0.59
N ASP A 60 -4.65 12.19 0.59
CA ASP A 60 -3.55 11.94 -0.37
C ASP A 60 -4.05 11.92 -1.81
N LEU A 61 -5.06 11.09 -2.11
CA LEU A 61 -5.61 11.00 -3.46
C LEU A 61 -6.15 12.34 -3.97
N PRO A 62 -6.92 13.14 -3.20
CA PRO A 62 -7.29 14.49 -3.63
C PRO A 62 -6.11 15.42 -3.91
N ALA A 63 -5.06 15.41 -3.08
CA ALA A 63 -3.87 16.22 -3.31
C ALA A 63 -3.12 15.80 -4.58
N ILE A 64 -3.00 14.48 -4.80
CA ILE A 64 -2.38 13.90 -6.00
C ILE A 64 -3.19 14.30 -7.25
N PHE A 65 -4.52 14.10 -7.24
CA PHE A 65 -5.36 14.43 -8.39
C PHE A 65 -5.28 15.92 -8.74
N LYS A 66 -5.40 16.81 -7.75
CA LYS A 66 -5.26 18.26 -7.96
C LYS A 66 -3.90 18.62 -8.56
N THR A 67 -2.83 17.96 -8.13
CA THR A 67 -1.49 18.19 -8.67
C THR A 67 -1.41 17.77 -10.14
N ILE A 68 -1.92 16.59 -10.48
CA ILE A 68 -1.96 16.09 -11.87
C ILE A 68 -2.81 17.00 -12.74
N GLN A 69 -4.02 17.35 -12.30
CA GLN A 69 -4.94 18.23 -13.03
C GLN A 69 -4.31 19.62 -13.26
N LYS A 70 -3.65 20.20 -12.25
CA LYS A 70 -2.93 21.47 -12.39
C LYS A 70 -1.79 21.38 -13.41
N LYS A 71 -1.07 20.26 -13.45
CA LYS A 71 0.07 20.08 -14.35
C LYS A 71 -0.34 19.80 -15.79
N THR A 72 -1.43 19.06 -15.99
CA THR A 72 -1.85 18.51 -17.29
C THR A 72 -3.01 19.28 -17.93
N GLY A 73 -3.75 20.07 -17.15
CA GLY A 73 -5.00 20.71 -17.57
C GLY A 73 -6.19 19.74 -17.69
N GLN A 74 -6.00 18.45 -17.39
CA GLN A 74 -7.08 17.47 -17.42
C GLN A 74 -8.07 17.72 -16.29
N LYS A 75 -9.37 17.59 -16.59
CA LYS A 75 -10.45 17.81 -15.59
C LYS A 75 -10.70 16.58 -14.72
N LYS A 76 -10.59 15.38 -15.29
CA LYS A 76 -10.82 14.12 -14.57
C LYS A 76 -9.68 13.14 -14.79
N ILE A 77 -9.39 12.34 -13.78
CA ILE A 77 -8.31 11.35 -13.77
C ILE A 77 -8.91 9.93 -13.87
N SER A 78 -8.28 9.07 -14.65
CA SER A 78 -8.56 7.63 -14.62
C SER A 78 -7.64 7.00 -13.59
N TYR A 79 -8.19 6.30 -12.61
CA TYR A 79 -7.42 5.72 -11.51
C TYR A 79 -7.37 4.20 -11.63
N ILE A 80 -6.20 3.61 -11.39
CA ILE A 80 -6.02 2.16 -11.27
C ILE A 80 -5.43 1.89 -9.89
N GLY A 81 -6.18 1.16 -9.06
CA GLY A 81 -5.77 0.74 -7.72
C GLY A 81 -5.49 -0.75 -7.67
N HIS A 82 -4.46 -1.13 -6.93
CA HIS A 82 -4.22 -2.52 -6.55
C HIS A 82 -4.29 -2.65 -5.03
N SER A 83 -4.95 -3.69 -4.53
CA SER A 83 -5.09 -3.97 -3.10
C SER A 83 -5.58 -2.72 -2.34
N GLU A 84 -4.85 -2.24 -1.33
CA GLU A 84 -5.18 -1.04 -0.55
C GLU A 84 -5.47 0.21 -1.40
N GLY A 85 -4.81 0.37 -2.57
CA GLY A 85 -5.11 1.50 -3.46
C GLY A 85 -6.58 1.56 -3.89
N THR A 86 -7.24 0.40 -4.00
CA THR A 86 -8.69 0.35 -4.23
C THR A 86 -9.48 0.80 -3.01
N THR A 87 -9.05 0.40 -1.80
CA THR A 87 -9.70 0.77 -0.52
C THR A 87 -9.65 2.28 -0.32
N GLN A 88 -8.54 2.93 -0.68
CA GLN A 88 -8.42 4.38 -0.62
C GLN A 88 -9.48 5.09 -1.48
N VAL A 89 -9.69 4.63 -2.73
CA VAL A 89 -10.73 5.20 -3.58
C VAL A 89 -12.13 4.89 -3.04
N MET A 90 -12.37 3.67 -2.56
CA MET A 90 -13.66 3.31 -1.95
C MET A 90 -13.98 4.18 -0.74
N ALA A 91 -13.00 4.39 0.15
CA ALA A 91 -13.13 5.25 1.32
C ALA A 91 -13.37 6.71 0.92
N GLY A 92 -12.53 7.24 0.02
CA GLY A 92 -12.66 8.62 -0.45
C GLY A 92 -13.98 8.87 -1.18
N ALA A 93 -14.40 7.97 -2.07
CA ALA A 93 -15.67 8.09 -2.77
C ALA A 93 -16.90 7.96 -1.85
N SER A 94 -16.75 7.33 -0.68
CA SER A 94 -17.81 7.23 0.32
C SER A 94 -17.85 8.42 1.27
N LEU A 95 -16.69 8.93 1.69
CA LEU A 95 -16.57 9.98 2.71
C LEU A 95 -16.56 11.40 2.13
N ILE A 96 -16.05 11.58 0.92
CA ILE A 96 -16.04 12.85 0.18
C ILE A 96 -16.56 12.66 -1.27
N PRO A 97 -17.81 12.18 -1.44
CA PRO A 97 -18.34 11.71 -2.71
C PRO A 97 -18.31 12.76 -3.83
N ASP A 98 -18.57 14.02 -3.50
CA ASP A 98 -18.63 15.09 -4.51
C ASP A 98 -17.27 15.32 -5.16
N PHE A 99 -16.19 15.29 -4.37
CA PHE A 99 -14.83 15.37 -4.92
C PHE A 99 -14.57 14.21 -5.90
N TYR A 100 -14.88 12.97 -5.55
CA TYR A 100 -14.62 11.82 -6.42
C TYR A 100 -15.48 11.82 -7.69
N LYS A 101 -16.77 12.20 -7.58
CA LYS A 101 -17.66 12.35 -8.74
C LYS A 101 -17.14 13.41 -9.72
N GLU A 102 -16.62 14.52 -9.22
CA GLU A 102 -16.10 15.61 -10.04
C GLU A 102 -14.73 15.33 -10.65
N ASN A 103 -13.87 14.57 -9.96
CA ASN A 103 -12.44 14.48 -10.29
C ASN A 103 -12.02 13.10 -10.85
N VAL A 104 -12.81 12.05 -10.70
CA VAL A 104 -12.49 10.70 -11.21
C VAL A 104 -13.36 10.36 -12.41
N LYS A 105 -12.73 9.94 -13.51
CA LYS A 105 -13.39 9.50 -14.75
C LYS A 105 -13.81 8.04 -14.67
N VAL A 106 -12.90 7.19 -14.22
CA VAL A 106 -13.07 5.75 -14.03
C VAL A 106 -12.10 5.30 -12.95
N ALA A 107 -12.52 4.35 -12.13
CA ALA A 107 -11.68 3.67 -11.17
C ALA A 107 -11.64 2.18 -11.51
N VAL A 108 -10.45 1.65 -11.77
CA VAL A 108 -10.20 0.23 -12.03
C VAL A 108 -9.60 -0.39 -10.78
N PHE A 109 -10.23 -1.45 -10.28
CA PHE A 109 -9.83 -2.11 -9.04
C PHE A 109 -9.23 -3.48 -9.31
N LEU A 110 -7.98 -3.68 -8.90
CA LEU A 110 -7.27 -4.95 -8.97
C LEU A 110 -7.11 -5.52 -7.56
N ALA A 111 -7.62 -6.73 -7.34
CA ALA A 111 -7.65 -7.39 -6.02
C ALA A 111 -8.20 -6.50 -4.87
N PRO A 112 -9.43 -5.97 -4.97
CA PRO A 112 -9.93 -4.98 -4.02
C PRO A 112 -10.27 -5.56 -2.63
N PRO A 113 -9.64 -5.08 -1.54
CA PRO A 113 -10.07 -5.37 -0.18
C PRO A 113 -11.24 -4.43 0.18
N GLY A 114 -12.46 -4.94 0.06
CA GLY A 114 -13.69 -4.30 0.53
C GLY A 114 -14.14 -4.89 1.87
N GLY A 115 -14.97 -5.94 1.82
CA GLY A 115 -15.36 -6.70 3.01
C GLY A 115 -14.25 -7.66 3.45
N MET A 116 -13.80 -7.55 4.71
CA MET A 116 -12.66 -8.33 5.23
C MET A 116 -13.07 -9.60 5.98
N LYS A 117 -14.38 -9.89 6.11
CA LYS A 117 -14.94 -11.00 6.90
C LYS A 117 -14.26 -12.35 6.72
N TYR A 118 -13.82 -12.66 5.49
CA TYR A 118 -13.28 -13.97 5.11
C TYR A 118 -11.77 -13.95 4.82
N VAL A 119 -11.08 -12.84 5.11
CA VAL A 119 -9.64 -12.75 4.91
C VAL A 119 -8.94 -13.78 5.80
N LYS A 120 -7.95 -14.52 5.28
CA LYS A 120 -7.25 -15.57 6.04
C LYS A 120 -5.87 -15.16 6.53
N THR A 121 -5.46 -13.92 6.27
CA THR A 121 -4.14 -13.42 6.63
C THR A 121 -3.93 -13.45 8.14
N ASP A 122 -2.95 -14.21 8.61
CA ASP A 122 -2.71 -14.48 10.05
C ASP A 122 -2.57 -13.21 10.87
N ILE A 123 -1.84 -12.20 10.38
CA ILE A 123 -1.65 -10.93 11.10
C ILE A 123 -2.98 -10.20 11.29
N LEU A 124 -3.86 -10.20 10.28
CA LEU A 124 -5.16 -9.54 10.39
C LEU A 124 -6.12 -10.35 11.26
N GLN A 125 -6.06 -11.68 11.20
CA GLN A 125 -6.83 -12.57 12.08
C GLN A 125 -6.44 -12.38 13.54
N LEU A 126 -5.14 -12.31 13.86
CA LEU A 126 -4.65 -12.03 15.20
C LEU A 126 -5.16 -10.67 15.72
N LEU A 127 -5.11 -9.64 14.88
CA LEU A 127 -5.52 -8.27 15.22
C LEU A 127 -7.05 -8.07 15.22
N SER A 128 -7.82 -9.01 14.67
CA SER A 128 -9.29 -8.92 14.68
C SER A 128 -9.84 -9.02 16.10
N ASN A 129 -9.18 -9.81 16.96
CA ASN A 129 -9.53 -9.88 18.37
C ASN A 129 -9.17 -8.56 19.09
N ARG A 130 -10.18 -7.93 19.71
CA ARG A 130 -10.02 -6.64 20.40
C ARG A 130 -8.93 -6.64 21.48
N ALA A 131 -8.81 -7.70 22.28
CA ALA A 131 -7.81 -7.76 23.35
C ALA A 131 -6.38 -7.82 22.76
N ASN A 132 -6.17 -8.66 21.75
CA ASN A 132 -4.90 -8.73 21.02
C ASN A 132 -4.56 -7.38 20.38
N ARG A 133 -5.53 -6.75 19.71
CA ARG A 133 -5.36 -5.44 19.08
C ARG A 133 -4.91 -4.37 20.06
N LEU A 134 -5.56 -4.29 21.23
CA LEU A 134 -5.20 -3.32 22.29
C LEU A 134 -3.83 -3.62 22.89
N LEU A 135 -3.47 -4.89 23.07
CA LEU A 135 -2.16 -5.30 23.56
C LEU A 135 -1.06 -4.91 22.56
N VAL A 136 -1.27 -5.20 21.27
CA VAL A 136 -0.32 -4.86 20.20
C VAL A 136 -0.20 -3.35 20.08
N ASP A 137 -1.28 -2.59 20.07
CA ASP A 137 -1.25 -1.12 20.01
C ASP A 137 -0.41 -0.53 21.16
N LYS A 138 -0.69 -0.92 22.41
CA LYS A 138 0.10 -0.49 23.57
C LYS A 138 1.57 -0.89 23.48
N THR A 139 1.85 -2.10 22.98
CA THR A 139 3.21 -2.62 22.86
C THR A 139 4.00 -1.84 21.82
N LEU A 140 3.44 -1.69 20.61
CA LEU A 140 4.07 -0.96 19.50
C LEU A 140 4.31 0.49 19.87
N ASP A 141 3.37 1.13 20.57
CA ASP A 141 3.51 2.50 21.03
C ASP A 141 4.65 2.65 22.06
N LYS A 142 4.72 1.71 23.03
CA LYS A 142 5.78 1.69 24.04
C LYS A 142 7.18 1.56 23.43
N ILE A 143 7.33 0.74 22.39
CA ILE A 143 8.62 0.54 21.70
C ILE A 143 8.81 1.49 20.51
N LYS A 144 7.89 2.45 20.30
CA LYS A 144 7.91 3.43 19.20
C LYS A 144 8.02 2.81 17.81
N MET A 145 7.42 1.64 17.62
CA MET A 145 7.42 0.92 16.35
C MET A 145 6.13 1.19 15.58
N TRP A 146 6.04 2.37 14.98
CA TRP A 146 4.86 2.80 14.24
C TRP A 146 4.90 2.47 12.73
N ASN A 147 6.11 2.27 12.18
CA ASN A 147 6.31 1.75 10.83
C ASN A 147 6.65 0.26 10.91
N LEU A 148 5.74 -0.61 10.46
CA LEU A 148 5.91 -2.07 10.57
C LEU A 148 6.77 -2.66 9.46
N LEU A 149 6.86 -1.97 8.32
CA LEU A 149 7.53 -2.48 7.13
C LEU A 149 8.49 -1.44 6.55
N PRO A 150 9.41 -0.89 7.36
CA PRO A 150 10.28 0.19 6.92
C PRO A 150 11.18 -0.29 5.78
N TYR A 151 11.39 0.58 4.80
CA TYR A 151 12.43 0.37 3.81
C TYR A 151 13.80 0.51 4.48
N ASN A 152 14.68 -0.49 4.36
CA ASN A 152 16.05 -0.31 4.82
C ASN A 152 17.07 -0.97 3.87
N TYR A 153 18.19 -0.28 3.61
CA TYR A 153 19.19 -0.64 2.59
C TYR A 153 19.96 -1.93 2.93
N LEU A 154 20.21 -2.18 4.21
CA LEU A 154 20.90 -3.38 4.70
C LEU A 154 20.04 -4.63 4.52
N SER A 155 18.75 -4.53 4.85
CA SER A 155 17.72 -5.54 4.63
C SER A 155 17.48 -5.78 3.16
N THR A 156 17.49 -4.78 2.28
CA THR A 156 17.26 -5.02 0.85
C THR A 156 18.49 -5.60 0.16
N GLY A 157 19.71 -5.17 0.49
CA GLY A 157 20.93 -5.80 -0.01
C GLY A 157 21.09 -7.24 0.48
N VAL A 158 20.87 -7.48 1.78
CA VAL A 158 20.91 -8.83 2.36
C VAL A 158 19.72 -9.67 1.89
N ALA A 159 18.51 -9.11 1.74
CA ALA A 159 17.35 -9.83 1.20
C ALA A 159 17.49 -10.12 -0.29
N GLN A 160 18.08 -9.24 -1.10
CA GLN A 160 18.42 -9.52 -2.50
C GLN A 160 19.36 -10.72 -2.59
N VAL A 161 20.46 -10.68 -1.81
CA VAL A 161 21.44 -11.75 -1.78
C VAL A 161 20.81 -13.04 -1.26
N ALA A 162 20.08 -13.00 -0.14
CA ALA A 162 19.42 -14.15 0.43
C ALA A 162 18.34 -14.72 -0.49
N CYS A 163 17.50 -13.89 -1.11
CA CYS A 163 16.48 -14.37 -2.05
C CYS A 163 17.09 -15.00 -3.30
N LYS A 164 18.23 -14.49 -3.79
CA LYS A 164 18.97 -15.12 -4.89
C LYS A 164 19.62 -16.44 -4.45
N LEU A 165 20.27 -16.46 -3.28
CA LEU A 165 20.94 -17.64 -2.71
C LEU A 165 19.95 -18.79 -2.43
N PHE A 166 18.75 -18.47 -1.96
CA PHE A 166 17.70 -19.46 -1.65
C PHE A 166 16.72 -19.71 -2.82
N LYS A 167 17.09 -19.36 -4.06
CA LYS A 167 16.27 -19.55 -5.27
C LYS A 167 14.82 -19.06 -5.10
N GLY A 168 14.64 -17.91 -4.46
CA GLY A 168 13.35 -17.28 -4.22
C GLY A 168 12.50 -17.84 -3.08
N LYS A 169 12.88 -18.96 -2.43
CA LYS A 169 12.09 -19.57 -1.34
C LYS A 169 11.89 -18.65 -0.14
N LEU A 170 12.94 -17.91 0.26
CA LEU A 170 12.86 -16.95 1.37
C LEU A 170 11.96 -15.76 1.04
N CYS A 171 12.06 -15.24 -0.19
CA CYS A 171 11.18 -14.18 -0.69
C CYS A 171 9.72 -14.63 -0.74
N ASN A 172 9.47 -15.86 -1.18
CA ASN A 172 8.12 -16.44 -1.18
C ASN A 172 7.54 -16.54 0.23
N LEU A 173 8.35 -16.88 1.25
CA LEU A 173 7.90 -16.92 2.63
C LEU A 173 7.45 -15.53 3.15
N ILE A 174 8.16 -14.47 2.76
CA ILE A 174 7.80 -13.09 3.13
C ILE A 174 6.56 -12.62 2.36
N LEU A 175 6.46 -12.94 1.06
CA LEU A 175 5.31 -12.61 0.22
C LEU A 175 4.03 -13.33 0.68
N LYS A 176 4.14 -14.56 1.19
CA LYS A 176 3.02 -15.34 1.78
C LYS A 176 2.34 -14.65 2.96
N ILE A 177 3.04 -13.76 3.65
CA ILE A 177 2.45 -13.02 4.76
C ILE A 177 1.35 -12.07 4.26
N PHE A 178 1.43 -11.60 3.01
CA PHE A 178 0.54 -10.56 2.48
C PHE A 178 -0.25 -10.97 1.23
N THR A 179 0.19 -12.01 0.52
CA THR A 179 -0.38 -12.43 -0.78
C THR A 179 -0.48 -13.94 -0.88
N ASP A 180 -1.41 -14.42 -1.70
CA ASP A 180 -1.47 -15.81 -2.11
C ASP A 180 -0.29 -16.15 -3.04
N GLU A 181 0.17 -17.40 -2.95
CA GLU A 181 1.30 -17.87 -3.76
C GLU A 181 0.79 -18.74 -4.91
N ASP A 182 0.98 -18.28 -6.14
CA ASP A 182 1.20 -19.18 -7.27
C ASP A 182 2.60 -18.90 -7.85
N PRO A 183 3.61 -19.71 -7.48
CA PRO A 183 4.97 -19.55 -7.99
C PRO A 183 5.05 -19.63 -9.52
N LYS A 184 4.07 -20.25 -10.18
CA LYS A 184 4.04 -20.40 -11.64
C LYS A 184 3.69 -19.09 -12.34
N LEU A 185 3.00 -18.18 -11.66
CA LEU A 185 2.63 -16.87 -12.18
C LEU A 185 3.70 -15.80 -11.89
N ASN A 186 4.66 -16.12 -11.02
CA ASN A 186 5.68 -15.19 -10.56
C ASN A 186 6.95 -15.28 -11.43
N TYR A 187 7.43 -14.11 -11.89
CA TYR A 187 8.74 -13.98 -12.54
C TYR A 187 9.87 -14.09 -11.50
N THR A 188 10.19 -15.32 -11.12
CA THR A 188 11.19 -15.61 -10.06
C THR A 188 12.56 -14.99 -10.33
N GLU A 189 12.91 -14.76 -11.60
CA GLU A 189 14.14 -14.09 -12.00
C GLU A 189 14.20 -12.59 -11.66
N ARG A 190 13.07 -11.99 -11.26
CA ARG A 190 12.95 -10.57 -10.87
C ARG A 190 12.78 -10.37 -9.36
N TYR A 191 12.91 -11.43 -8.57
CA TYR A 191 12.69 -11.36 -7.12
C TYR A 191 13.65 -10.45 -6.39
N ASP A 192 14.88 -10.31 -6.88
CA ASP A 192 15.83 -9.32 -6.39
C ASP A 192 15.29 -7.89 -6.54
N VAL A 193 14.65 -7.56 -7.68
CA VAL A 193 14.00 -6.27 -7.90
C VAL A 193 12.77 -6.12 -7.01
N TYR A 194 11.95 -7.18 -6.87
CA TYR A 194 10.76 -7.15 -6.02
C TYR A 194 11.10 -6.91 -4.55
N ALA A 195 11.98 -7.74 -3.98
CA ALA A 195 12.38 -7.68 -2.59
C ALA A 195 13.19 -6.43 -2.24
N SER A 196 13.86 -5.81 -3.21
CA SER A 196 14.60 -4.57 -2.98
C SER A 196 13.78 -3.31 -3.06
N ASN A 197 12.53 -3.40 -3.51
CA ASN A 197 11.63 -2.25 -3.59
C ASN A 197 10.34 -2.47 -2.80
N SER A 198 10.16 -3.64 -2.19
CA SER A 198 9.01 -3.96 -1.35
C SER A 198 9.44 -4.83 -0.15
N PRO A 199 8.93 -4.55 1.06
CA PRO A 199 7.98 -3.48 1.37
C PRO A 199 8.63 -2.09 1.41
N SER A 200 7.81 -1.03 1.30
CA SER A 200 8.30 0.35 1.18
C SER A 200 7.90 1.26 2.34
N GLY A 201 7.42 0.72 3.46
CA GLY A 201 6.83 1.46 4.58
C GLY A 201 5.33 1.23 4.70
N ALA A 202 4.87 0.96 5.92
CA ALA A 202 3.45 0.82 6.24
C ALA A 202 3.18 1.21 7.70
N CYS A 203 2.23 2.10 7.92
CA CYS A 203 1.78 2.46 9.26
C CYS A 203 1.08 1.28 9.95
N TYR A 204 1.40 1.01 11.21
CA TYR A 204 0.74 -0.07 11.96
C TYR A 204 -0.79 0.15 12.11
N ARG A 205 -1.24 1.41 12.26
CA ARG A 205 -2.67 1.75 12.37
C ARG A 205 -3.45 1.34 11.12
N ASN A 206 -2.80 1.28 9.98
CA ASN A 206 -3.41 0.82 8.74
C ASN A 206 -3.86 -0.65 8.83
N PHE A 207 -3.02 -1.52 9.42
CA PHE A 207 -3.37 -2.91 9.70
C PHE A 207 -4.46 -3.01 10.77
N MET A 208 -4.41 -2.17 11.80
CA MET A 208 -5.45 -2.10 12.83
C MET A 208 -6.81 -1.74 12.24
N HIS A 209 -6.85 -0.80 11.29
CA HIS A 209 -8.06 -0.38 10.62
C HIS A 209 -8.63 -1.52 9.75
N TYR A 210 -7.80 -2.24 9.00
CA TYR A 210 -8.26 -3.44 8.30
C TYR A 210 -8.78 -4.53 9.24
N ALA A 211 -8.14 -4.74 10.39
CA ALA A 211 -8.58 -5.72 11.36
C ALA A 211 -9.95 -5.39 11.98
N GLN A 212 -10.28 -4.09 12.13
CA GLN A 212 -11.62 -3.64 12.54
C GLN A 212 -12.71 -4.07 11.54
N LEU A 213 -12.39 -4.20 10.26
CA LEU A 213 -13.35 -4.66 9.23
C LEU A 213 -13.64 -6.17 9.27
N ILE A 214 -12.90 -6.93 10.07
CA ILE A 214 -13.13 -8.37 10.29
C ILE A 214 -14.10 -8.57 11.45
N ASP A 215 -13.95 -7.76 12.50
CA ASP A 215 -14.73 -7.83 13.73
C ASP A 215 -15.94 -6.89 13.67
N TYR A 216 -17.06 -7.39 13.14
CA TYR A 216 -18.34 -6.65 13.10
C TYR A 216 -19.02 -6.51 14.47
N SER A 217 -18.48 -7.08 15.56
CA SER A 217 -19.07 -6.92 16.89
C SER A 217 -18.81 -5.55 17.53
N VAL A 218 -18.07 -4.67 16.83
CA VAL A 218 -17.66 -3.34 17.28
C VAL A 218 -18.35 -2.20 16.49
N GLN A 219 -19.23 -2.53 15.53
CA GLN A 219 -20.12 -1.56 14.88
C GLN A 219 -21.50 -1.59 15.54
#